data_AF-A0AAU2GCB3-F1
#
_entry.id   AF-A0AAU2GCB3-F1
#
_cell.length_a   1.000
_cell.length_b   1.000
_cell.length_c   1.000
_cell.angle_alpha   90.00
_cell.angle_beta   90.00
_cell.angle_gamma   90.00
#
_symmetry.space_group_name_H-M   'P 1'
#
loop_
_entity.id
_entity.type
_entity.pdbx_description
1 polymer ?
#
loop_
_entity_poly.entity_id
_entity_poly.type
_entity_poly.pdbx_seq_one_letter_code
_entity_poly.pdbx_strand_id
1 'polypeptide(L)' 'MNDAAPAPTPAPAPRRARVRAPELIGKGGWLNTGGKDLKLADFRGRTLILDF' A
#
# COMPACT_ATOMS: atom_id res chain seq x y z
N MET A 1 -5.64 22.50 45.76
CA MET A 1 -5.50 23.13 44.43
C MET A 1 -4.27 22.58 43.76
N ASN A 2 -4.40 21.61 42.86
CA ASN A 2 -3.41 21.43 41.79
C ASN A 2 -4.08 20.71 40.62
N ASP A 3 -4.90 21.45 39.88
CA ASP A 3 -5.45 20.99 38.62
C ASP A 3 -4.39 21.21 37.54
N ALA A 4 -3.68 20.15 37.16
CA ALA A 4 -2.78 20.17 36.02
C ALA A 4 -3.61 20.22 34.73
N ALA A 5 -3.38 21.24 33.90
CA ALA A 5 -4.07 21.39 32.62
C ALA A 5 -3.74 20.20 31.68
N PRO A 6 -4.71 19.69 30.91
CA PRO A 6 -4.49 18.56 30.02
C PRO A 6 -3.55 18.94 28.87
N ALA A 7 -2.69 17.99 28.49
CA ALA A 7 -1.79 18.16 27.36
C ALA A 7 -2.56 18.33 26.04
N PRO A 8 -2.06 19.14 25.09
CA PRO A 8 -2.72 19.37 23.82
C PRO A 8 -2.80 18.08 22.99
N THR A 9 -3.94 17.86 22.35
CA THR A 9 -4.13 16.75 21.41
C THR A 9 -3.27 16.97 20.17
N PRO A 10 -2.49 15.98 19.71
CA PRO A 10 -1.68 16.12 18.51
C PRO A 10 -2.57 16.30 17.28
N ALA A 11 -2.16 17.20 16.38
CA ALA A 11 -2.83 17.41 15.11
C ALA A 11 -2.81 16.12 14.26
N PRO A 12 -3.85 15.86 13.45
CA PRO A 12 -3.92 14.67 12.62
C PRO A 12 -2.76 14.65 11.61
N ALA A 13 -2.10 13.50 11.50
CA ALA A 13 -1.03 13.30 10.53
C ALA A 13 -1.55 13.50 9.09
N PRO A 14 -0.72 14.05 8.18
CA PRO A 14 -1.12 14.25 6.79
C PRO A 14 -1.53 12.92 6.14
N ARG A 15 -2.74 12.90 5.57
CA ARG A 15 -3.27 11.71 4.90
C ARG A 15 -2.56 11.53 3.57
N ARG A 16 -1.88 10.41 3.38
CA ARG A 16 -1.31 10.04 2.07
C ARG A 16 -2.44 9.83 1.07
N ALA A 17 -2.28 10.38 -0.14
CA ALA A 17 -3.19 10.13 -1.23
C ALA A 17 -3.24 8.63 -1.54
N ARG A 18 -4.45 8.07 -1.65
CA ARG A 18 -4.65 6.68 -2.09
C ARG A 18 -4.76 6.70 -3.61
N VAL A 19 -3.74 6.20 -4.28
CA VAL A 19 -3.73 6.05 -5.73
C VAL A 19 -4.00 4.59 -6.10
N ARG A 20 -4.58 4.35 -7.28
CA ARG A 20 -4.57 3.00 -7.83
C ARG A 20 -3.16 2.68 -8.34
N ALA A 21 -2.70 1.46 -8.07
CA ALA A 21 -1.48 0.96 -8.69
C ALA A 21 -1.71 0.83 -10.22
N PRO A 22 -0.71 1.18 -11.05
CA PRO A 22 -0.74 0.94 -12.48
C PRO A 22 -0.77 -0.56 -12.83
N GLU A 23 -1.20 -0.90 -14.04
CA GLU A 23 -1.15 -2.28 -14.52
C GLU A 23 0.28 -2.86 -14.52
N LEU A 24 0.39 -4.16 -14.23
CA LEU A 24 1.66 -4.88 -14.34
C LEU A 24 1.90 -5.22 -15.81
N ILE A 25 2.68 -4.38 -16.50
CA ILE A 25 2.98 -4.50 -17.93
C ILE A 25 4.49 -4.64 -18.17
N GLY A 26 4.89 -5.36 -19.22
CA GLY A 26 6.29 -5.56 -19.57
C GLY A 26 6.50 -6.71 -20.56
N LYS A 27 7.69 -6.79 -21.15
CA LYS A 27 8.10 -7.92 -22.01
C LYS A 27 8.78 -8.99 -21.16
N GLY A 28 8.70 -10.26 -21.58
CA GLY A 28 9.39 -11.38 -20.93
C GLY A 28 8.52 -12.23 -20.00
N GLY A 29 7.28 -11.82 -19.73
CA GLY A 29 6.34 -12.56 -18.91
C GLY A 29 6.79 -12.72 -17.46
N TRP A 30 6.17 -13.66 -16.75
CA TRP A 30 6.47 -13.93 -15.35
C TRP A 30 7.29 -15.21 -15.18
N LEU A 31 8.28 -15.15 -14.30
CA LEU A 31 9.06 -16.31 -13.87
C LEU A 31 8.50 -16.83 -12.54
N ASN A 32 8.67 -18.13 -12.28
CA ASN A 32 8.21 -18.79 -11.04
C ASN A 32 6.70 -18.74 -10.76
N THR A 33 5.87 -18.52 -11.78
CA THR A 33 4.40 -18.48 -11.66
C THR A 33 3.71 -19.70 -12.27
N GLY A 34 4.47 -20.73 -12.66
CA GLY A 34 3.93 -21.88 -13.39
C GLY A 34 3.36 -21.52 -14.77
N GLY A 35 3.89 -20.46 -15.39
CA GLY A 35 3.41 -19.95 -16.69
C GLY A 35 2.15 -19.09 -16.59
N LYS A 36 1.68 -18.78 -15.37
CA LYS A 36 0.55 -17.87 -15.16
C LYS A 36 1.00 -16.41 -15.28
N ASP A 37 0.29 -15.65 -16.09
CA ASP A 37 0.36 -14.19 -16.05
C ASP A 37 -0.35 -13.63 -14.82
N LEU A 38 0.32 -12.72 -14.10
CA LEU A 38 -0.21 -12.09 -12.89
C LEU A 38 -0.76 -10.70 -13.18
N LYS A 39 -1.93 -10.40 -12.62
CA LYS A 39 -2.57 -9.08 -12.65
C LYS A 39 -2.74 -8.56 -11.22
N LEU A 40 -2.82 -7.25 -11.03
CA LEU A 40 -3.12 -6.66 -9.71
C LEU A 40 -4.39 -7.24 -9.06
N ALA A 41 -5.39 -7.61 -9.88
CA ALA A 41 -6.63 -8.20 -9.41
C ALA A 41 -6.46 -9.56 -8.72
N ASP A 42 -5.43 -10.34 -9.08
CA ASP A 42 -5.12 -11.63 -8.44
C ASP A 42 -4.72 -11.48 -6.97
N PHE A 43 -4.31 -10.28 -6.55
CA PHE A 43 -3.81 -9.99 -5.20
C PHE A 43 -4.80 -9.20 -4.34
N ARG A 44 -6.05 -9.05 -4.76
CA ARG A 44 -7.06 -8.38 -3.92
C ARG A 44 -7.20 -9.08 -2.57
N GLY A 45 -7.30 -8.29 -1.51
CA GLY A 45 -7.31 -8.79 -0.13
C GLY A 45 -5.92 -9.18 0.41
N ARG A 46 -4.85 -8.91 -0.34
CA ARG A 46 -3.45 -9.15 0.07
C ARG A 46 -2.62 -7.88 -0.07
N THR A 47 -1.48 -7.87 0.62
CA THR A 47 -0.43 -6.86 0.42
C THR A 47 0.54 -7.38 -0.64
N LEU A 48 0.73 -6.61 -1.72
CA LEU A 48 1.73 -6.87 -2.75
C LEU A 48 2.89 -5.88 -2.59
N ILE A 49 4.11 -6.39 -2.60
CA ILE A 49 5.33 -5.59 -2.60
C ILE A 49 5.94 -5.68 -4.00
N LEU A 50 6.22 -4.54 -4.60
CA LEU A 50 6.98 -4.43 -5.84
C LEU A 50 8.35 -3.87 -5.48
N ASP A 51 9.40 -4.62 -5.80
CA ASP A 51 10.79 -4.26 -5.56
C ASP A 51 11.49 -4.20 -6.92
N PHE A 52 12.20 -3.10 -7.19
CA PHE A 52 12.76 -2.76 -8.50
C PHE A 52 14.29 -2.72 -8.44
#